data_AF-A0A7R9U194-F1
#
_entry.id   AF-A0A7R9U194-F1
#
_cell.length_a   1.000
_cell.length_b   1.000
_cell.length_c   1.000
_cell.angle_alpha   90.00
_cell.angle_beta   90.00
_cell.angle_gamma   90.00
#
_symmetry.space_group_name_H-M   'P 1'
#
loop_
_entity.id
_entity.type
_entity.pdbx_description
1 polymer ?
#
loop_
_entity_poly.entity_id
_entity_poly.type
_entity_poly.pdbx_seq_one_letter_code
_entity_poly.pdbx_strand_id
1 'polypeptide(L)'
;YRVLLSAYTHSAVDGLLRKFRSCNPHIRPLRIGRPSSVAADMRDCILNSDGSCRTTEDLKRLFKEVPVAGGTALTVSSHNLLESPSVLDGAPFAFDYVIVDEAGQILLPASLGPLRLGRVFILVGDHYQLPPLVSN
;
A
#
# COMPACT_ATOMS: atom_id res chain seq x y z
N TYR A 1 -2.13 -15.57 -0.86
CA TYR A 1 -1.17 -14.60 -1.39
C TYR A 1 -1.42 -13.24 -0.75
N ARG A 2 -0.38 -12.47 -0.50
CA ARG A 2 -0.42 -11.10 0.05
C ARG A 2 -0.10 -10.09 -1.05
N VAL A 3 -0.93 -9.06 -1.17
CA VAL A 3 -0.84 -8.05 -2.24
C VAL A 3 -0.71 -6.65 -1.65
N LEU A 4 0.25 -5.87 -2.16
CA LEU A 4 0.35 -4.44 -1.91
C LEU A 4 -0.16 -3.67 -3.12
N LEU A 5 -1.13 -2.79 -2.92
CA LEU A 5 -1.57 -1.81 -3.90
C LEU A 5 -0.90 -0.47 -3.60
N SER A 6 -0.23 0.09 -4.59
CA SER A 6 0.45 1.38 -4.50
C SER A 6 0.03 2.30 -5.63
N ALA A 7 0.08 3.59 -5.39
CA ALA A 7 -0.13 4.61 -6.42
C ALA A 7 0.58 5.92 -6.02
N TYR A 8 0.62 6.88 -6.93
CA TYR A 8 1.19 8.20 -6.68
C TYR A 8 0.39 9.00 -5.64
N THR A 9 -0.93 9.03 -5.77
CA THR A 9 -1.82 9.87 -4.96
C THR A 9 -2.64 9.07 -3.96
N HIS A 10 -3.08 9.72 -2.88
CA HIS A 10 -3.98 9.09 -1.91
C HIS A 10 -5.32 8.69 -2.54
N SER A 11 -5.88 9.54 -3.40
CA SER A 11 -7.15 9.31 -4.08
C SER A 11 -7.11 8.09 -5.02
N ALA A 12 -5.98 7.86 -5.71
CA ALA A 12 -5.79 6.67 -6.54
C ALA A 12 -5.79 5.39 -5.67
N VAL A 13 -5.04 5.39 -4.57
CA VAL A 13 -5.04 4.27 -3.61
C VAL A 13 -6.44 4.00 -3.05
N ASP A 14 -7.15 5.05 -2.63
CA ASP A 14 -8.51 4.92 -2.10
C ASP A 14 -9.48 4.40 -3.17
N GLY A 15 -9.33 4.83 -4.42
CA GLY A 15 -10.07 4.34 -5.57
C GLY A 15 -9.87 2.84 -5.81
N LEU A 16 -8.62 2.38 -5.80
CA LEU A 16 -8.27 0.96 -5.95
C LEU A 16 -8.87 0.11 -4.82
N LEU A 17 -8.70 0.53 -3.57
CA LEU A 17 -9.21 -0.21 -2.42
C LEU A 17 -10.73 -0.22 -2.36
N ARG A 18 -11.40 0.86 -2.81
CA ARG A 18 -12.86 0.90 -2.92
C ARG A 18 -13.37 -0.12 -3.94
N LYS A 19 -12.75 -0.18 -5.13
CA LYS A 19 -13.06 -1.19 -6.15
C LYS A 19 -12.78 -2.61 -5.65
N PHE A 20 -11.67 -2.80 -4.94
CA PHE A 20 -11.37 -4.08 -4.30
C PHE A 20 -12.45 -4.49 -3.30
N ARG A 21 -12.85 -3.58 -2.40
CA ARG A 21 -13.88 -3.83 -1.38
C ARG A 21 -15.25 -4.10 -2.00
N SER A 22 -15.61 -3.43 -3.10
CA SER A 22 -16.87 -3.70 -3.80
C SER A 22 -16.91 -5.10 -4.40
N CYS A 23 -15.78 -5.60 -4.89
CA CYS A 23 -15.68 -6.96 -5.42
C CYS A 23 -15.50 -8.02 -4.32
N ASN A 24 -15.00 -7.62 -3.14
CA ASN A 24 -14.62 -8.51 -2.04
C ASN A 24 -15.18 -7.98 -0.70
N PRO A 25 -16.51 -7.97 -0.50
CA PRO A 25 -17.12 -7.31 0.66
C PRO A 25 -16.75 -7.96 2.00
N HIS A 26 -16.28 -9.20 2.00
CA HIS A 26 -15.87 -9.93 3.20
C HIS A 26 -14.41 -9.69 3.61
N ILE A 27 -13.62 -8.99 2.78
CA ILE A 27 -12.21 -8.72 3.05
C ILE A 27 -12.04 -7.23 3.30
N ARG A 28 -11.63 -6.87 4.52
CA ARG A 28 -11.22 -5.51 4.84
C ARG A 28 -9.74 -5.33 4.47
N PRO A 29 -9.40 -4.49 3.47
CA PRO A 29 -8.00 -4.20 3.19
C PRO A 29 -7.40 -3.27 4.27
N LEU A 30 -6.08 -3.30 4.41
CA LEU A 30 -5.35 -2.36 5.25
C LEU A 30 -4.97 -1.10 4.46
N ARG A 31 -5.41 0.07 4.90
CA ARG A 31 -5.01 1.36 4.35
C ARG A 31 -3.86 1.97 5.16
N ILE A 32 -2.67 2.02 4.58
CA ILE A 32 -1.46 2.59 5.18
C ILE A 32 -1.38 4.08 4.85
N GLY A 33 -1.63 4.93 5.84
CA GLY A 33 -1.56 6.39 5.68
C GLY A 33 -2.18 7.13 6.86
N ARG A 34 -2.06 8.45 6.85
CA ARG A 34 -2.65 9.31 7.88
C ARG A 34 -4.15 9.49 7.64
N PRO A 35 -5.00 9.52 8.69
CA PRO A 35 -6.43 9.78 8.56
C PRO A 35 -6.80 11.08 7.82
N SER A 36 -5.93 12.10 7.92
CA SER A 36 -6.09 13.37 7.22
C SER A 36 -6.02 13.26 5.70
N SER A 37 -5.33 12.24 5.19
CA SER A 37 -5.04 12.06 3.76
C SER A 37 -5.87 10.95 3.12
N VAL A 38 -6.79 10.32 3.88
CA VAL A 38 -7.61 9.20 3.44
C VAL A 38 -9.06 9.64 3.36
N ALA A 39 -9.73 9.23 2.28
CA ALA A 39 -11.15 9.49 2.07
C ALA A 39 -12.01 8.99 3.25
N ALA A 40 -13.04 9.75 3.61
CA ALA A 40 -13.83 9.49 4.82
C ALA A 40 -14.44 8.08 4.87
N ASP A 41 -14.86 7.56 3.72
CA ASP A 41 -15.46 6.23 3.54
C ASP A 41 -14.48 5.05 3.60
N MET A 42 -13.17 5.35 3.63
CA MET A 42 -12.07 4.39 3.73
C MET A 42 -11.34 4.46 5.08
N ARG A 43 -11.77 5.33 6.00
CA ARG A 43 -11.11 5.51 7.31
C ARG A 43 -11.22 4.29 8.21
N ASP A 44 -12.25 3.47 8.03
CA ASP A 44 -12.44 2.19 8.70
C ASP A 44 -11.35 1.16 8.34
N CYS A 45 -10.70 1.34 7.18
CA CYS A 45 -9.62 0.49 6.69
C CYS A 45 -8.24 0.95 7.18
N ILE A 46 -8.12 2.14 7.79
CA ILE A 46 -6.84 2.65 8.27
C ILE A 46 -6.31 1.77 9.40
N LEU A 47 -4.99 1.61 9.45
CA LEU A 47 -4.30 0.99 10.57
C LEU A 47 -4.79 1.55 11.91
N ASN A 48 -5.24 0.67 12.80
CA ASN A 48 -5.79 0.99 14.13
C ASN A 48 -7.06 1.87 14.12
N SER A 49 -7.90 1.78 13.09
CA SER A 49 -9.17 2.51 13.03
C SER A 49 -10.10 2.22 14.23
N ASP A 50 -9.98 1.04 14.84
CA ASP A 50 -10.76 0.59 16.00
C ASP A 50 -9.96 0.59 17.33
N GLY A 51 -8.72 1.07 17.32
CA GLY A 51 -7.83 1.06 18.48
C GLY A 51 -7.38 -0.33 18.94
N SER A 52 -7.51 -1.34 18.06
CA SER A 52 -7.18 -2.74 18.38
C SER A 52 -5.69 -3.00 18.57
N CYS A 53 -4.79 -2.37 17.80
CA CYS A 53 -3.34 -2.52 18.04
C CYS A 53 -2.83 -1.46 19.03
N ARG A 54 -2.38 -1.94 20.19
CA ARG A 54 -1.81 -1.11 21.26
C ARG A 54 -0.29 -1.24 21.34
N THR A 55 0.26 -2.30 20.77
CA THR A 55 1.68 -2.63 20.80
C THR A 55 2.26 -2.75 19.39
N THR A 56 3.60 -2.71 19.31
CA THR A 56 4.32 -2.99 18.07
C THR A 56 4.10 -4.41 17.56
N GLU A 57 3.85 -5.36 18.47
CA GLU A 57 3.61 -6.77 18.19
C GLU A 57 2.25 -6.98 17.53
N ASP A 58 1.21 -6.29 18.02
CA ASP A 58 -0.10 -6.28 17.39
C ASP A 58 -0.03 -5.77 15.96
N LEU A 59 0.74 -4.69 15.73
CA LEU A 59 0.95 -4.13 14.39
C LEU A 59 1.66 -5.12 13.47
N LYS A 60 2.75 -5.75 13.95
CA LYS A 60 3.46 -6.77 13.17
C LYS A 60 2.54 -7.93 12.79
N ARG A 61 1.69 -8.37 13.72
CA ARG A 61 0.71 -9.42 13.48
C ARG A 61 -0.32 -9.02 12.43
N LEU A 62 -0.88 -7.82 12.54
CA LEU A 62 -1.80 -7.27 11.55
C LEU A 62 -1.17 -7.26 10.14
N PHE A 63 0.06 -6.76 10.01
CA PHE A 63 0.76 -6.75 8.71
C PHE A 63 1.02 -8.16 8.16
N LYS A 64 1.28 -9.15 9.01
CA LYS A 64 1.44 -10.54 8.58
C LYS A 64 0.15 -11.15 8.04
N GLU A 65 -0.96 -10.90 8.73
CA GLU A 65 -2.24 -11.56 8.49
C GLU A 65 -3.05 -10.89 7.37
N VAL A 66 -2.76 -9.62 7.04
CA VAL A 66 -3.57 -8.89 6.06
C VAL A 66 -3.31 -9.39 4.63
N PRO A 67 -4.36 -9.78 3.88
CA PRO A 67 -4.19 -10.28 2.51
C PRO A 67 -3.94 -9.15 1.51
N VAL A 68 -4.49 -7.96 1.76
CA VAL A 68 -4.37 -6.80 0.88
C VAL A 68 -4.09 -5.55 1.70
N ALA A 69 -3.01 -4.86 1.35
CA ALA A 69 -2.66 -3.55 1.90
C ALA A 69 -2.59 -2.50 0.79
N GLY A 70 -2.84 -1.23 1.13
CA GLY A 70 -2.78 -0.12 0.18
C GLY A 70 -2.18 1.16 0.77
N GLY A 71 -1.20 1.74 0.08
CA GLY A 71 -0.52 2.97 0.51
C GLY A 71 0.07 3.73 -0.67
N THR A 72 0.35 5.03 -0.52
CA THR A 72 1.05 5.74 -1.60
C THR A 72 2.49 5.26 -1.67
N ALA A 73 3.12 5.37 -2.85
CA ALA A 73 4.50 4.93 -3.06
C ALA A 73 5.44 5.48 -1.98
N LEU A 74 5.36 6.77 -1.67
CA LEU A 74 6.14 7.39 -0.60
C LEU A 74 5.81 6.81 0.79
N THR A 75 4.52 6.67 1.12
CA THR A 75 4.10 6.17 2.44
C THR A 75 4.61 4.77 2.71
N VAL A 76 4.51 3.86 1.74
CA VAL A 76 4.94 2.46 1.91
C VAL A 76 6.46 2.34 1.93
N SER A 77 7.16 3.20 1.18
CA SER A 77 8.63 3.26 1.16
C SER A 77 9.22 3.69 2.51
N SER A 78 8.53 4.55 3.25
CA SER A 78 8.98 5.04 4.55
C SER A 78 8.45 4.21 5.73
N HIS A 79 7.74 3.11 5.48
CA HIS A 79 7.09 2.34 6.52
C HIS A 79 7.98 1.21 7.06
N ASN A 80 8.87 1.55 8.00
CA ASN A 80 9.91 0.66 8.56
C ASN A 80 9.45 -0.74 9.00
N LEU A 81 8.18 -0.91 9.39
CA LEU A 81 7.66 -2.22 9.80
C LEU A 81 7.53 -3.23 8.65
N LEU A 82 7.30 -2.77 7.42
CA LEU A 82 7.06 -3.66 6.27
C LEU A 82 8.29 -4.51 5.94
N GLU A 83 9.50 -4.00 6.21
CA GLU A 83 10.76 -4.70 5.98
C GLU A 83 11.34 -5.29 7.28
N SER A 84 10.61 -5.21 8.38
CA SER A 84 11.09 -5.74 9.65
C SER A 84 11.21 -7.27 9.59
N PRO A 85 12.27 -7.89 10.15
CA PRO A 85 12.41 -9.34 10.17
C PRO A 85 11.19 -10.05 10.76
N SER A 86 10.56 -9.40 11.75
CA SER A 86 9.33 -9.88 12.36
C SER A 86 8.18 -9.99 11.36
N VAL A 87 7.96 -9.02 10.46
CA VAL A 87 6.86 -9.07 9.46
C VAL A 87 7.20 -10.00 8.29
N LEU A 88 8.47 -10.04 7.90
CA LEU A 88 8.97 -10.88 6.82
C LEU A 88 8.89 -12.38 7.15
N ASP A 89 9.09 -12.76 8.40
CA ASP A 89 9.00 -14.16 8.86
C ASP A 89 9.93 -15.11 8.10
N GLY A 90 11.15 -14.65 7.82
CA GLY A 90 12.14 -15.37 7.02
C GLY A 90 11.95 -15.27 5.50
N ALA A 91 10.88 -14.62 5.02
CA ALA A 91 10.69 -14.36 3.60
C ALA A 91 11.56 -13.19 3.11
N PRO A 92 12.03 -13.21 1.85
CA PRO A 92 12.77 -12.10 1.27
C PRO A 92 11.91 -10.85 0.99
N PHE A 93 10.58 -11.00 0.96
CA PHE A 93 9.64 -9.93 0.64
C PHE A 93 8.41 -9.98 1.55
N ALA A 94 7.85 -8.80 1.84
CA ALA A 94 6.63 -8.68 2.66
C ALA A 94 5.37 -9.10 1.91
N PHE A 95 5.36 -8.95 0.58
CA PHE A 95 4.21 -9.26 -0.26
C PHE A 95 4.60 -10.21 -1.40
N ASP A 96 3.64 -11.02 -1.84
CA ASP A 96 3.81 -11.85 -3.03
C ASP A 96 3.77 -11.00 -4.30
N TYR A 97 2.87 -10.01 -4.31
CA TYR A 97 2.65 -9.10 -5.43
C TYR A 97 2.61 -7.65 -4.97
N VAL A 98 3.23 -6.76 -5.74
CA VAL A 98 3.08 -5.30 -5.64
C VAL A 98 2.48 -4.80 -6.93
N ILE A 99 1.36 -4.10 -6.86
CA ILE A 99 0.73 -3.45 -8.01
C ILE A 99 0.88 -1.95 -7.82
N VAL A 100 1.50 -1.27 -8.79
CA VAL A 100 1.66 0.17 -8.79
C VAL A 100 0.79 0.76 -9.90
N ASP A 101 -0.27 1.45 -9.53
CA ASP A 101 -1.14 2.19 -10.45
C ASP A 101 -0.59 3.61 -10.68
N GLU A 102 -0.96 4.19 -11.82
CA GLU A 102 -0.41 5.46 -12.31
C GLU A 102 1.13 5.46 -12.37
N ALA A 103 1.73 4.31 -12.71
CA ALA A 103 3.18 4.13 -12.69
C ALA A 103 3.92 5.10 -13.63
N GLY A 104 3.28 5.53 -14.72
CA GLY A 104 3.80 6.54 -15.65
C GLY A 104 3.93 7.94 -15.03
N GLN A 105 3.22 8.23 -13.94
CA GLN A 105 3.24 9.51 -13.23
C GLN A 105 4.14 9.50 -11.97
N ILE A 106 4.78 8.36 -11.67
CA ILE A 106 5.67 8.21 -10.51
C ILE A 106 7.12 8.35 -10.99
N LEU A 107 7.89 9.21 -10.32
CA LEU A 107 9.34 9.27 -10.53
C LEU A 107 9.98 7.91 -10.21
N LEU A 108 10.89 7.43 -11.07
CA LEU A 108 11.54 6.14 -10.89
C LEU A 108 12.09 5.91 -9.46
N PRO A 109 12.76 6.87 -8.79
CA PRO A 109 13.21 6.69 -7.41
C PRO A 109 12.07 6.46 -6.41
N ALA A 110 10.93 7.13 -6.61
CA ALA A 110 9.75 6.97 -5.74
C ALA A 110 9.05 5.63 -5.98
N SER A 111 9.15 5.06 -7.18
CA SER A 111 8.62 3.72 -7.47
C SER A 111 9.45 2.59 -6.85
N LEU A 112 10.74 2.79 -6.57
CA LEU A 112 11.60 1.71 -6.05
C LEU A 112 11.14 1.18 -4.68
N GLY A 113 10.64 2.05 -3.82
CA GLY A 113 10.29 1.66 -2.45
C GLY A 113 9.04 0.76 -2.31
N PRO A 114 7.96 0.88 -3.11
CA PRO A 114 6.96 -0.20 -3.17
C PRO A 114 7.51 -1.47 -3.85
N LEU A 115 8.32 -1.36 -4.91
CA LEU A 115 8.78 -2.51 -5.69
C LEU A 115 9.64 -3.47 -4.88
N ARG A 116 10.50 -2.95 -3.97
CA ARG A 116 11.31 -3.78 -3.06
C ARG A 116 10.50 -4.60 -2.06
N LEU A 117 9.20 -4.32 -1.88
CA LEU A 117 8.35 -5.01 -0.91
C LEU A 117 7.70 -6.28 -1.47
N GLY A 118 7.80 -6.52 -2.78
CA GLY A 118 7.12 -7.60 -3.47
C GLY A 118 8.06 -8.53 -4.21
N ARG A 119 7.73 -9.82 -4.24
CA ARG A 119 8.43 -10.80 -5.09
C ARG A 119 8.18 -10.56 -6.57
N VAL A 120 6.94 -10.22 -6.93
CA VAL A 120 6.53 -9.88 -8.29
C VAL A 120 5.92 -8.49 -8.27
N PHE A 121 6.28 -7.64 -9.22
CA PHE A 121 5.67 -6.33 -9.36
C PHE A 121 4.96 -6.16 -10.70
N ILE A 122 3.86 -5.41 -10.67
CA ILE A 122 3.02 -5.10 -11.82
C ILE A 122 2.88 -3.58 -11.87
N LEU A 123 3.33 -2.98 -12.97
CA LEU A 123 3.20 -1.55 -13.21
C LEU A 123 2.00 -1.33 -14.14
N VAL A 124 1.03 -0.54 -13.69
CA VAL A 124 -0.14 -0.15 -14.45
C VAL A 124 -0.08 1.37 -14.64
N GLY A 125 -0.26 1.82 -15.87
CA GLY A 125 -0.28 3.23 -16.19
C GLY A 125 -0.51 3.45 -17.67
N ASP A 126 -0.89 4.67 -18.02
CA ASP A 126 -1.04 5.11 -19.40
C ASP A 126 0.17 5.98 -19.78
N HIS A 127 1.01 5.46 -20.68
CA HIS A 127 2.22 6.14 -21.14
C HIS A 127 1.93 7.27 -22.14
N TYR A 128 0.67 7.48 -22.52
CA TYR A 128 0.21 8.62 -23.32
C TYR A 128 -0.40 9.74 -22.47
N GLN A 129 -0.56 9.56 -21.16
CA GLN A 129 -0.99 10.61 -20.23
C GLN A 129 0.21 11.45 -19.75
N LEU A 130 -0.05 12.53 -19.01
CA LEU A 130 0.96 13.49 -18.60
C LEU A 130 2.10 12.81 -17.82
N PRO A 131 3.37 13.11 -18.14
CA PRO A 131 4.51 12.60 -17.37
C PRO A 131 4.52 13.18 -15.95
N PRO A 132 5.33 12.62 -15.02
CA PRO A 132 5.44 13.13 -13.65
C PRO A 132 5.85 14.60 -13.67
N LEU A 133 5.20 15.44 -12.88
CA LEU A 133 5.60 16.84 -12.72
C LEU A 133 6.96 16.92 -12.01
N VAL A 134 7.94 17.57 -12.63
CA VAL A 134 9.26 17.85 -12.05
C VAL A 134 9.43 19.37 -11.94
N SER A 135 9.52 19.89 -10.72
CA SER A 135 9.93 21.27 -10.46
C SER A 135 11.39 21.27 -9.96
N ASN A 136 12.29 21.92 -10.70
CA ASN A 136 13.66 22.19 -10.28
C ASN A 136 13.73 23.34 -9.27
#